data_AF-A0A086AAV2-F1
#
_entry.id   AF-A0A086AAV2-F1
#
_cell.length_a   1.000
_cell.length_b   1.000
_cell.length_c   1.000
_cell.angle_alpha   90.00
_cell.angle_beta   90.00
_cell.angle_gamma   90.00
#
_symmetry.space_group_name_H-M   'P 1'
#
loop_
_entity.id
_entity.type
_entity.pdbx_description
1 polymer ?
#
loop_
_entity_poly.entity_id
_entity_poly.type
_entity_poly.pdbx_seq_one_letter_code
_entity_poly.pdbx_strand_id
1 'polypeptide(L)'
;MKKISLILGILIVISSCRKADAAPADAFTLYFEAPQPINDSELDRFPNKFKGLYMNSDSTFLRINENTVQYEWYYNLMIHKRELDSLKRKYDIVDGKLIIKDTNQKYDMIYKGDSIQLEEKKIDTLFRFSYYNKAKRIDGKLVLNKRDSIFWTVRILSIENDVLRINNILLMDDLEKLDSITAIKSQKLDSTSFVVKPTRREFKSVLKLKNFGYQQEFKKVSK
;
A
#
# COMPACT_ATOMS: atom_id res chain seq x y z
N MET A 1 -29.32 11.03 -24.30
CA MET A 1 -29.17 10.97 -22.82
C MET A 1 -28.73 9.59 -22.31
N LYS A 2 -29.36 8.47 -22.72
CA LYS A 2 -28.97 7.11 -22.25
C LYS A 2 -27.52 6.68 -22.55
N LYS A 3 -26.92 7.10 -23.68
CA LYS A 3 -25.54 6.74 -24.04
C LYS A 3 -24.46 7.52 -23.25
N ILE A 4 -24.76 8.74 -22.81
CA ILE A 4 -23.81 9.58 -22.05
C ILE A 4 -23.70 9.09 -20.60
N SER A 5 -24.80 8.59 -20.03
CA SER A 5 -24.81 7.94 -18.71
C SER A 5 -23.99 6.64 -18.68
N LEU A 6 -23.95 5.90 -19.79
CA LEU A 6 -23.17 4.66 -19.91
C LEU A 6 -21.65 4.93 -19.89
N ILE A 7 -21.21 6.00 -20.56
CA ILE A 7 -19.79 6.42 -20.62
C ILE A 7 -19.32 6.98 -19.29
N LEU A 8 -20.19 7.68 -18.56
CA LEU A 8 -19.90 8.10 -17.17
C LEU A 8 -19.73 6.89 -16.25
N GLY A 9 -20.53 5.83 -16.45
CA GLY A 9 -20.35 4.56 -15.76
C GLY A 9 -18.98 3.92 -16.03
N ILE A 10 -18.50 3.94 -17.28
CA ILE A 10 -17.18 3.37 -17.65
C ILE A 10 -16.02 4.13 -16.97
N LEU A 11 -16.14 5.45 -16.78
CA LEU A 11 -15.15 6.25 -16.04
C LEU A 11 -15.24 6.06 -14.51
N ILE A 12 -16.37 5.59 -13.98
CA ILE A 12 -16.56 5.29 -12.56
C ILE A 12 -16.11 3.86 -12.22
N VAL A 13 -16.22 2.91 -13.15
CA VAL A 13 -15.90 1.47 -12.92
C VAL A 13 -14.40 1.22 -12.63
N ILE A 14 -13.52 2.19 -12.89
CA ILE A 14 -12.09 2.09 -12.55
C ILE A 14 -11.78 2.28 -11.06
N SER A 15 -12.79 2.56 -10.23
CA SER A 15 -12.70 2.50 -8.76
C SER A 15 -13.10 1.12 -8.21
N SER A 16 -12.86 0.04 -8.96
CA SER A 16 -12.84 -1.30 -8.35
C SER A 16 -11.79 -1.26 -7.24
N CYS A 17 -12.25 -1.41 -5.99
CA CYS A 17 -11.42 -1.40 -4.80
C CYS A 17 -10.39 -2.53 -4.93
N ARG A 18 -9.15 -2.20 -5.33
CA ARG A 18 -8.11 -3.20 -5.50
C ARG A 18 -7.84 -3.83 -4.14
N LYS A 19 -7.72 -5.16 -4.08
CA LYS A 19 -7.58 -5.89 -2.81
C LYS A 19 -6.34 -5.49 -2.01
N ALA A 20 -5.37 -4.84 -2.65
CA ALA A 20 -4.20 -4.27 -1.99
C ALA A 20 -4.55 -3.26 -0.87
N ASP A 21 -5.69 -2.57 -0.96
CA ASP A 21 -6.10 -1.54 0.01
C ASP A 21 -7.28 -1.96 0.92
N ALA A 22 -7.91 -3.11 0.66
CA ALA A 22 -9.02 -3.58 1.46
C ALA A 22 -8.52 -4.30 2.73
N ALA A 23 -8.62 -3.63 3.87
CA ALA A 23 -8.51 -4.31 5.15
C ALA A 23 -9.67 -5.34 5.29
N PRO A 24 -9.43 -6.51 5.90
CA PRO A 24 -10.49 -7.47 6.22
C PRO A 24 -11.65 -6.81 6.99
N ALA A 25 -12.87 -7.32 6.85
CA ALA A 25 -14.07 -6.74 7.48
C ALA A 25 -14.02 -6.78 9.02
N ASP A 26 -13.20 -7.68 9.57
CA ASP A 26 -12.91 -7.90 10.98
C ASP A 26 -11.58 -7.28 11.43
N ALA A 27 -11.03 -6.35 10.64
CA ALA A 27 -9.75 -5.73 10.94
C ALA A 27 -9.80 -4.86 12.21
N PHE A 28 -8.77 -4.96 13.04
CA PHE A 28 -8.54 -4.10 14.19
C PHE A 28 -7.20 -3.38 14.05
N THR A 29 -6.96 -2.37 14.91
CA THR A 29 -5.67 -1.67 14.95
C THR A 29 -4.80 -2.18 16.08
N LEU A 30 -3.66 -2.78 15.73
CA LEU A 30 -2.63 -3.17 16.69
C LEU A 30 -1.55 -2.10 16.81
N TYR A 31 -1.40 -1.59 18.03
CA TYR A 31 -0.39 -0.63 18.41
C TYR A 31 0.73 -1.27 19.22
N PHE A 32 1.93 -0.72 19.09
CA PHE A 32 3.10 -1.01 19.90
C PHE A 32 3.49 0.25 20.67
N GLU A 33 3.87 0.12 21.94
CA GLU A 33 4.35 1.25 22.75
C GLU A 33 5.65 1.87 22.21
N ALA A 34 6.45 1.07 21.50
CA ALA A 34 7.77 1.46 21.00
C ALA A 34 8.01 0.88 19.60
N PRO A 35 8.88 1.51 18.78
CA PRO A 35 9.22 0.99 17.47
C PRO A 35 9.94 -0.36 17.60
N GLN A 36 9.41 -1.34 16.88
CA GLN A 36 9.89 -2.72 16.89
C GLN A 36 10.96 -2.99 15.82
N PRO A 37 11.91 -3.89 16.11
CA PRO A 37 12.17 -4.46 17.44
C PRO A 37 12.70 -3.38 18.40
N ILE A 38 12.35 -3.50 19.69
CA ILE A 38 12.95 -2.64 20.72
C ILE A 38 14.47 -2.84 20.78
N ASN A 39 15.19 -1.77 21.10
CA ASN A 39 16.65 -1.74 21.25
C ASN A 39 17.47 -2.12 19.99
N ASP A 40 16.83 -2.23 18.82
CA ASP A 40 17.52 -2.40 17.55
C ASP A 40 17.78 -1.07 16.83
N SER A 41 18.89 -1.03 16.10
CA SER A 41 19.31 0.10 15.27
C SER A 41 18.31 0.41 14.16
N GLU A 42 18.13 1.71 13.91
CA GLU A 42 17.31 2.24 12.83
C GLU A 42 18.12 2.27 11.53
N LEU A 43 17.46 1.99 10.41
CA LEU A 43 18.04 2.14 9.08
C LEU A 43 17.89 3.58 8.61
N ASP A 44 18.85 4.06 7.83
CA ASP A 44 18.79 5.36 7.15
C ASP A 44 18.32 5.26 5.69
N ARG A 45 18.34 4.04 5.13
CA ARG A 45 17.93 3.71 3.77
C ARG A 45 17.50 2.25 3.66
N PHE A 46 16.72 1.93 2.64
CA PHE A 46 16.38 0.54 2.35
C PHE A 46 17.61 -0.25 1.86
N PRO A 47 17.80 -1.51 2.28
CA PRO A 47 18.85 -2.37 1.72
C PRO A 47 18.61 -2.71 0.25
N ASN A 48 19.68 -2.81 -0.55
CA ASN A 48 19.61 -3.10 -1.99
C ASN A 48 18.75 -4.32 -2.35
N LYS A 49 18.75 -5.35 -1.50
CA LYS A 49 17.94 -6.57 -1.68
C LYS A 49 16.43 -6.26 -1.84
N PHE A 50 15.93 -5.23 -1.16
CA PHE A 50 14.52 -4.84 -1.18
C PHE A 50 14.18 -3.80 -2.24
N LYS A 51 15.17 -3.15 -2.85
CA LYS A 51 14.92 -2.10 -3.84
C LYS A 51 14.45 -2.68 -5.16
N GLY A 52 13.53 -1.97 -5.79
CA GLY A 52 13.03 -2.32 -7.10
C GLY A 52 11.55 -2.02 -7.27
N LEU A 53 11.05 -2.47 -8.42
CA LEU A 53 9.64 -2.45 -8.76
C LEU A 53 9.10 -3.87 -8.65
N TYR A 54 8.00 -4.03 -7.93
CA TYR A 54 7.31 -5.29 -7.73
C TYR A 54 5.85 -5.13 -8.17
N MET A 55 5.18 -6.20 -8.54
CA MET A 55 3.79 -6.20 -9.00
C MET A 55 3.03 -7.38 -8.40
N ASN A 56 1.81 -7.14 -7.93
CA ASN A 56 0.90 -8.20 -7.48
C ASN A 56 -0.01 -8.69 -8.61
N SER A 57 -0.89 -9.66 -8.32
CA SER A 57 -1.86 -10.20 -9.29
C SER A 57 -2.83 -9.15 -9.85
N ASP A 58 -3.10 -8.11 -9.08
CA ASP A 58 -4.09 -7.07 -9.39
C ASP A 58 -3.45 -5.89 -10.14
N SER A 59 -2.25 -6.09 -10.71
CA SER A 59 -1.48 -5.06 -11.43
C SER A 59 -1.25 -3.79 -10.59
N THR A 60 -1.20 -3.95 -9.28
CA THR A 60 -0.75 -2.91 -8.35
C THR A 60 0.75 -3.06 -8.18
N PHE A 61 1.46 -1.97 -8.43
CA PHE A 61 2.90 -1.97 -8.32
C PHE A 61 3.31 -1.49 -6.94
N LEU A 62 4.38 -2.06 -6.40
CA LEU A 62 5.06 -1.58 -5.23
C LEU A 62 6.47 -1.17 -5.61
N ARG A 63 6.81 0.11 -5.44
CA ARG A 63 8.14 0.64 -5.66
C ARG A 63 8.84 0.84 -4.33
N ILE A 64 10.01 0.23 -4.19
CA ILE A 64 10.93 0.47 -3.07
C ILE A 64 12.17 1.16 -3.62
N ASN A 65 12.36 2.42 -3.23
CA ASN A 65 13.52 3.22 -3.56
C ASN A 65 14.44 3.33 -2.32
N GLU A 66 15.37 4.29 -2.34
CA GLU A 66 16.33 4.51 -1.25
C GLU A 66 15.67 4.80 0.08
N ASN A 67 14.62 5.61 0.08
CA ASN A 67 14.00 6.12 1.30
C ASN A 67 12.46 6.02 1.32
N THR A 68 11.84 5.42 0.30
CA THR A 68 10.38 5.33 0.18
C THR A 68 9.92 3.94 -0.25
N VAL A 69 8.75 3.55 0.23
CA VAL A 69 7.92 2.46 -0.28
C VAL A 69 6.61 3.07 -0.75
N GLN A 70 6.22 2.82 -1.99
CA GLN A 70 5.05 3.44 -2.62
C GLN A 70 4.25 2.41 -3.40
N TYR A 71 2.93 2.48 -3.30
CA TYR A 71 2.06 1.86 -4.28
C TYR A 71 2.00 2.74 -5.53
N GLU A 72 1.98 2.10 -6.70
CA GLU A 72 1.74 2.76 -7.97
C GLU A 72 0.61 2.04 -8.72
N TRP A 73 -0.35 2.81 -9.20
CA TRP A 73 -1.43 2.35 -10.06
C TRP A 73 -1.35 3.06 -11.39
N TYR A 74 -1.40 2.29 -12.46
CA TYR A 74 -1.40 2.78 -13.83
C TYR A 74 -2.77 2.54 -14.42
N TYR A 75 -3.44 3.61 -14.85
CA TYR A 75 -4.76 3.59 -15.45
C TYR A 75 -4.62 4.03 -16.89
N ASN A 76 -5.06 3.17 -17.81
CA ASN A 76 -5.02 3.42 -19.23
C ASN A 76 -6.43 3.25 -19.79
N LEU A 77 -6.94 4.28 -20.48
CA LEU A 77 -8.22 4.24 -21.16
C LEU A 77 -8.02 4.67 -22.62
N MET A 78 -8.56 3.90 -23.56
CA MET A 78 -8.60 4.30 -24.97
C MET A 78 -9.98 4.86 -25.28
N ILE A 79 -10.03 6.05 -25.89
CA ILE A 79 -11.26 6.71 -26.31
C ILE A 79 -11.15 7.18 -27.76
N HIS A 80 -12.21 7.03 -28.56
CA HIS A 80 -12.23 7.57 -29.91
C HIS A 80 -12.33 9.10 -29.89
N LYS A 81 -11.65 9.78 -30.82
CA LYS A 81 -11.67 11.26 -30.93
C LYS A 81 -13.09 11.82 -30.99
N ARG A 82 -13.99 11.17 -31.75
CA ARG A 82 -15.40 11.57 -31.88
C ARG A 82 -16.17 11.48 -30.55
N GLU A 83 -15.88 10.47 -29.74
CA GLU A 83 -16.50 10.31 -28.42
C GLU A 83 -15.97 11.39 -27.46
N LEU A 84 -14.67 11.65 -27.51
CA LEU A 84 -14.05 12.72 -26.72
C LEU A 84 -14.61 14.10 -27.10
N ASP A 85 -14.81 14.38 -28.39
CA ASP A 85 -15.44 15.62 -28.86
C ASP A 85 -16.86 15.81 -28.29
N SER A 86 -17.59 14.72 -28.11
CA SER A 86 -18.95 14.74 -27.53
C SER A 86 -18.96 15.08 -26.03
N LEU A 87 -17.80 15.05 -25.38
CA LEU A 87 -17.63 15.28 -23.94
C LEU A 87 -16.95 16.63 -23.60
N LYS A 88 -16.71 17.52 -24.57
CA LYS A 88 -15.99 18.80 -24.41
C LYS A 88 -16.44 19.69 -23.24
N ARG A 89 -17.70 19.54 -22.80
CA ARG A 89 -18.21 20.30 -21.63
C ARG A 89 -17.70 19.78 -20.29
N LYS A 90 -17.17 18.56 -20.22
CA LYS A 90 -16.78 17.86 -18.98
C LYS A 90 -15.28 17.91 -18.69
N TYR A 91 -14.47 18.36 -19.63
CA TYR A 91 -13.03 18.44 -19.47
C TYR A 91 -12.47 19.73 -20.10
N ASP A 92 -11.25 20.06 -19.73
CA ASP A 92 -10.38 20.99 -20.45
C ASP A 92 -9.15 20.23 -20.96
N ILE A 93 -8.56 20.73 -22.04
CA ILE A 93 -7.25 20.27 -22.50
C ILE A 93 -6.27 21.41 -22.28
N VAL A 94 -5.28 21.16 -21.42
CA VAL A 94 -4.24 22.13 -21.05
C VAL A 94 -2.90 21.41 -21.13
N ASP A 95 -1.94 21.98 -21.86
CA ASP A 95 -0.58 21.44 -22.03
C ASP A 95 -0.54 19.96 -22.47
N GLY A 96 -1.43 19.57 -23.40
CA GLY A 96 -1.52 18.20 -23.90
C GLY A 96 -2.08 17.18 -22.90
N LYS A 97 -2.63 17.65 -21.76
CA LYS A 97 -3.30 16.81 -20.77
C LYS A 97 -4.80 17.08 -20.77
N LEU A 98 -5.58 16.02 -20.57
CA LEU A 98 -7.02 16.12 -20.33
C LEU A 98 -7.26 16.29 -18.83
N ILE A 99 -8.03 17.31 -18.46
CA ILE A 99 -8.39 17.63 -17.07
C ILE A 99 -9.91 17.54 -16.92
N ILE A 100 -10.41 16.61 -16.09
CA ILE A 100 -11.84 16.51 -15.80
C ILE A 100 -12.26 17.67 -14.89
N LYS A 101 -13.29 18.43 -15.28
CA LYS A 101 -13.73 19.64 -14.55
C LYS A 101 -14.23 19.35 -13.14
N ASP A 102 -14.98 18.27 -12.97
CA ASP A 102 -15.64 17.95 -11.69
C ASP A 102 -14.65 17.45 -10.62
N THR A 103 -13.62 16.71 -11.03
CA THR A 103 -12.67 16.04 -10.10
C THR A 103 -11.26 16.64 -10.14
N ASN A 104 -10.98 17.51 -11.10
CA ASN A 104 -9.63 18.00 -11.43
C ASN A 104 -8.62 16.87 -11.74
N GLN A 105 -9.12 15.68 -12.07
CA GLN A 105 -8.28 14.53 -12.41
C GLN A 105 -7.63 14.73 -13.77
N LYS A 106 -6.34 14.38 -13.88
CA LYS A 106 -5.50 14.69 -15.03
C LYS A 106 -5.04 13.42 -15.73
N TYR A 107 -5.09 13.42 -17.05
CA TYR A 107 -4.63 12.34 -17.90
C TYR A 107 -3.66 12.85 -18.95
N ASP A 108 -2.55 12.15 -19.12
CA ASP A 108 -1.67 12.33 -20.27
C ASP A 108 -2.36 11.80 -21.53
N MET A 109 -2.29 12.56 -22.63
CA MET A 109 -2.94 12.20 -23.88
C MET A 109 -1.92 11.71 -24.90
N ILE A 110 -2.09 10.47 -25.36
CA ILE A 110 -1.29 9.87 -26.43
C ILE A 110 -2.19 9.62 -27.63
N TYR A 111 -1.96 10.35 -28.72
CA TYR A 111 -2.74 10.21 -29.96
C TYR A 111 -2.34 8.94 -30.71
N LYS A 112 -3.33 8.11 -31.05
CA LYS A 112 -3.18 6.84 -31.80
C LYS A 112 -4.22 6.76 -32.91
N GLY A 113 -3.90 7.32 -34.08
CA GLY A 113 -4.82 7.36 -35.22
C GLY A 113 -6.12 8.10 -34.85
N ASP A 114 -7.26 7.41 -34.93
CA ASP A 114 -8.59 7.95 -34.58
C ASP A 114 -8.96 7.83 -33.10
N SER A 115 -8.03 7.33 -32.29
CA SER A 115 -8.19 7.19 -30.85
C SER A 115 -7.16 8.03 -30.10
N ILE A 116 -7.48 8.30 -28.85
CA ILE A 116 -6.59 8.92 -27.87
C ILE A 116 -6.51 7.94 -26.70
N GLN A 117 -5.30 7.58 -26.31
CA GLN A 117 -5.05 6.89 -25.06
C GLN A 117 -4.84 7.93 -23.96
N LEU A 118 -5.63 7.81 -22.91
CA LEU A 118 -5.53 8.58 -21.68
C LEU A 118 -4.78 7.73 -20.66
N GLU A 119 -3.68 8.26 -20.14
CA GLU A 119 -2.86 7.59 -19.13
C GLU A 119 -2.86 8.39 -17.83
N GLU A 120 -3.01 7.72 -16.70
CA GLU A 120 -2.86 8.30 -15.37
C GLU A 120 -2.04 7.37 -14.49
N LYS A 121 -1.11 7.95 -13.74
CA LYS A 121 -0.38 7.26 -12.68
C LYS A 121 -0.80 7.83 -11.33
N LYS A 122 -1.37 6.99 -10.47
CA LYS A 122 -1.60 7.31 -9.05
C LYS A 122 -0.49 6.71 -8.20
N ILE A 123 -0.06 7.44 -7.18
CA ILE A 123 0.99 7.03 -6.24
C ILE A 123 0.48 7.24 -4.83
N ASP A 124 0.60 6.22 -3.98
CA ASP A 124 0.38 6.34 -2.54
C ASP A 124 1.65 5.93 -1.78
N THR A 125 2.00 6.69 -0.75
CA THR A 125 3.22 6.45 0.03
C THR A 125 2.91 5.57 1.23
N LEU A 126 3.26 4.29 1.11
CA LEU A 126 3.19 3.32 2.19
C LEU A 126 4.13 3.68 3.35
N PHE A 127 5.35 4.08 3.01
CA PHE A 127 6.39 4.41 3.99
C PHE A 127 7.41 5.38 3.41
N ARG A 128 7.86 6.34 4.21
CA ARG A 128 9.01 7.20 3.92
C ARG A 128 9.77 7.44 5.21
N PHE A 129 11.09 7.22 5.21
CA PHE A 129 11.91 7.50 6.39
C PHE A 129 11.71 8.94 6.88
N SER A 130 11.48 9.09 8.17
CA SER A 130 11.33 10.38 8.85
C SER A 130 11.52 10.20 10.35
N TYR A 131 11.47 11.30 11.12
CA TYR A 131 11.44 11.21 12.58
C TYR A 131 10.29 10.33 13.12
N TYR A 132 9.17 10.27 12.39
CA TYR A 132 7.97 9.52 12.75
C TYR A 132 7.90 8.13 12.11
N ASN A 133 8.78 7.81 11.17
CA ASN A 133 8.75 6.57 10.41
C ASN A 133 10.14 5.91 10.40
N LYS A 134 10.25 4.78 11.09
CA LYS A 134 11.52 4.11 11.37
C LYS A 134 11.52 2.69 10.81
N ALA A 135 12.48 2.36 9.96
CA ALA A 135 12.67 0.98 9.53
C ALA A 135 13.78 0.33 10.35
N LYS A 136 13.56 -0.91 10.80
CA LYS A 136 14.56 -1.72 11.49
C LYS A 136 14.69 -3.08 10.82
N ARG A 137 15.75 -3.83 11.14
CA ARG A 137 16.01 -5.15 10.55
C ARG A 137 16.08 -6.24 11.61
N ILE A 138 15.43 -7.37 11.36
CA ILE A 138 15.52 -8.56 12.21
C ILE A 138 15.39 -9.83 11.36
N ASP A 139 16.29 -10.79 11.54
CA ASP A 139 16.29 -12.09 10.85
C ASP A 139 16.05 -11.99 9.32
N GLY A 140 16.71 -11.03 8.66
CA GLY A 140 16.58 -10.83 7.21
C GLY A 140 15.28 -10.17 6.75
N LYS A 141 14.35 -9.86 7.67
CA LYS A 141 13.12 -9.09 7.43
C LYS A 141 13.33 -7.60 7.77
N LEU A 142 12.51 -6.74 7.18
CA LEU A 142 12.40 -5.33 7.54
C LEU A 142 11.12 -5.11 8.34
N VAL A 143 11.21 -4.26 9.36
CA VAL A 143 10.09 -3.87 10.22
C VAL A 143 9.89 -2.38 10.03
N LEU A 144 8.81 -2.01 9.36
CA LEU A 144 8.43 -0.63 9.10
C LEU A 144 7.56 -0.15 10.26
N ASN A 145 8.07 0.79 11.04
CA ASN A 145 7.38 1.38 12.18
C ASN A 145 6.87 2.75 11.78
N LYS A 146 5.56 2.97 11.87
CA LYS A 146 4.93 4.27 11.65
C LYS A 146 4.33 4.74 12.96
N ARG A 147 4.77 5.92 13.42
CA ARG A 147 4.23 6.53 14.62
C ARG A 147 2.80 6.98 14.36
N ASP A 148 1.93 6.65 15.29
CA ASP A 148 0.55 7.12 15.35
C ASP A 148 0.30 7.65 16.77
N SER A 149 0.25 8.98 16.89
CA SER A 149 0.26 9.67 18.18
C SER A 149 1.45 9.24 19.07
N ILE A 150 1.19 8.66 20.24
CA ILE A 150 2.20 8.14 21.17
C ILE A 150 2.60 6.69 20.88
N PHE A 151 1.85 6.00 20.00
CA PHE A 151 2.03 4.59 19.69
C PHE A 151 2.67 4.38 18.30
N TRP A 152 2.91 3.12 17.96
CA TRP A 152 3.52 2.70 16.71
C TRP A 152 2.72 1.58 16.06
N THR A 153 2.51 1.68 14.75
CA THR A 153 2.03 0.57 13.93
C THR A 153 3.20 -0.09 13.21
N VAL A 154 3.07 -1.37 12.92
CA VAL A 154 4.15 -2.18 12.32
C VAL A 154 3.67 -2.86 11.05
N ARG A 155 4.49 -2.78 9.99
CA ARG A 155 4.39 -3.64 8.81
C ARG A 155 5.69 -4.40 8.62
N ILE A 156 5.61 -5.67 8.24
CA ILE A 156 6.79 -6.52 8.05
C ILE A 156 7.00 -6.76 6.57
N LEU A 157 8.20 -6.46 6.08
CA LEU A 157 8.63 -6.74 4.71
C LEU A 157 9.62 -7.90 4.70
N SER A 158 9.40 -8.87 3.81
CA SER A 158 10.29 -10.01 3.62
C SER A 158 10.39 -10.39 2.15
N ILE A 159 11.51 -11.00 1.77
CA ILE A 159 11.71 -11.54 0.42
C ILE A 159 12.08 -13.01 0.56
N GLU A 160 11.28 -13.86 -0.08
CA GLU A 160 11.49 -15.30 -0.21
C GLU A 160 11.21 -15.71 -1.66
N ASN A 161 12.12 -16.45 -2.29
CA ASN A 161 12.01 -16.90 -3.69
C ASN A 161 11.64 -15.77 -4.68
N ASP A 162 12.30 -14.62 -4.56
CA ASP A 162 12.05 -13.39 -5.35
C ASP A 162 10.64 -12.79 -5.25
N VAL A 163 9.84 -13.27 -4.29
CA VAL A 163 8.55 -12.69 -3.93
C VAL A 163 8.73 -11.80 -2.72
N LEU A 164 8.40 -10.52 -2.89
CA LEU A 164 8.29 -9.57 -1.79
C LEU A 164 6.93 -9.74 -1.12
N ARG A 165 6.95 -9.87 0.19
CA ARG A 165 5.75 -9.96 1.03
C ARG A 165 5.67 -8.79 1.97
N ILE A 166 4.51 -8.14 1.99
CA ILE A 166 4.12 -7.18 3.02
C ILE A 166 3.13 -7.89 3.92
N ASN A 167 3.44 -7.92 5.21
CA ASN A 167 2.58 -8.52 6.20
C ASN A 167 2.07 -7.44 7.17
N ASN A 168 0.75 -7.33 7.28
CA ASN A 168 0.06 -6.41 8.17
C ASN A 168 -0.61 -7.20 9.29
N ILE A 169 -0.39 -6.82 10.54
CA ILE A 169 -1.01 -7.49 11.69
C ILE A 169 -2.36 -6.82 11.92
N LEU A 170 -3.44 -7.45 11.44
CA LEU A 170 -4.77 -6.82 11.35
C LEU A 170 -5.91 -7.72 11.83
N LEU A 171 -5.68 -9.01 12.10
CA LEU A 171 -6.74 -9.98 12.43
C LEU A 171 -6.74 -10.34 13.90
N MET A 172 -7.91 -10.46 14.54
CA MET A 172 -8.00 -10.76 15.97
C MET A 172 -7.22 -12.04 16.37
N ASP A 173 -7.23 -13.06 15.51
CA ASP A 173 -6.40 -14.27 15.66
C ASP A 173 -4.89 -13.98 15.80
N ASP A 174 -4.40 -12.91 15.18
CA ASP A 174 -3.01 -12.48 15.33
C ASP A 174 -2.75 -11.89 16.71
N LEU A 175 -3.73 -11.19 17.30
CA LEU A 175 -3.63 -10.68 18.67
C LEU A 175 -3.52 -11.84 19.66
N GLU A 176 -4.37 -12.86 19.51
CA GLU A 176 -4.35 -14.06 20.36
C GLU A 176 -3.00 -14.81 20.25
N LYS A 177 -2.49 -14.96 19.02
CA LYS A 177 -1.16 -15.54 18.78
C LYS A 177 -0.06 -14.73 19.46
N LEU A 178 -0.11 -13.40 19.38
CA LEU A 178 0.86 -12.53 20.02
C LEU A 178 0.78 -12.65 21.55
N ASP A 179 -0.42 -12.64 22.10
CA ASP A 179 -0.68 -12.83 23.52
C ASP A 179 -0.26 -14.22 24.01
N SER A 180 -0.31 -15.26 23.18
CA SER A 180 0.21 -16.59 23.55
C SER A 180 1.73 -16.63 23.77
N ILE A 181 2.47 -15.70 23.14
CA ILE A 181 3.95 -15.63 23.21
C ILE A 181 4.43 -14.60 24.23
N THR A 182 3.68 -13.52 24.41
CA THR A 182 4.09 -12.39 25.25
C THR A 182 3.75 -12.62 26.73
N ALA A 183 4.66 -12.25 27.62
CA ALA A 183 4.44 -12.26 29.05
C ALA A 183 3.40 -11.20 29.47
N ILE A 184 3.52 -10.00 28.90
CA ILE A 184 2.56 -8.90 29.09
C ILE A 184 1.53 -8.99 27.97
N LYS A 185 0.27 -9.26 28.34
CA LYS A 185 -0.84 -9.36 27.39
C LYS A 185 -1.24 -8.00 26.85
N SER A 186 -1.87 -8.03 25.69
CA SER A 186 -2.45 -6.87 25.05
C SER A 186 -3.43 -6.13 25.96
N GLN A 187 -3.45 -4.81 25.82
CA GLN A 187 -4.40 -3.95 26.52
C GLN A 187 -5.34 -3.31 25.49
N LYS A 188 -6.63 -3.40 25.74
CA LYS A 188 -7.64 -2.77 24.90
C LYS A 188 -7.62 -1.25 25.13
N LEU A 189 -7.48 -0.47 24.05
CA LEU A 189 -7.56 0.99 24.11
C LEU A 189 -8.99 1.48 23.87
N ASP A 190 -9.67 0.87 22.90
CA ASP A 190 -11.07 1.13 22.56
C ASP A 190 -11.72 -0.13 21.95
N SER A 191 -12.90 -0.01 21.35
CA SER A 191 -13.61 -1.15 20.76
C SER A 191 -12.87 -1.85 19.62
N THR A 192 -11.94 -1.18 18.93
CA THR A 192 -11.30 -1.67 17.70
C THR A 192 -9.76 -1.57 17.73
N SER A 193 -9.17 -1.27 18.89
CA SER A 193 -7.72 -1.15 19.01
C SER A 193 -7.13 -1.67 20.31
N PHE A 194 -5.92 -2.19 20.18
CA PHE A 194 -5.15 -2.80 21.26
C PHE A 194 -3.72 -2.31 21.22
N VAL A 195 -3.07 -2.23 22.39
CA VAL A 195 -1.65 -1.95 22.51
C VAL A 195 -0.91 -3.16 23.10
N VAL A 196 0.28 -3.42 22.57
CA VAL A 196 1.17 -4.49 23.03
C VAL A 196 2.56 -3.96 23.32
N LYS A 197 3.27 -4.66 24.21
CA LYS A 197 4.64 -4.32 24.63
C LYS A 197 5.56 -5.54 24.62
N PRO A 198 5.75 -6.20 23.47
CA PRO A 198 6.63 -7.34 23.40
C PRO A 198 8.08 -6.91 23.65
N THR A 199 8.83 -7.76 24.33
CA THR A 199 10.28 -7.72 24.31
C THR A 199 10.79 -8.04 22.91
N ARG A 200 12.05 -7.70 22.64
CA ARG A 200 12.72 -8.05 21.38
C ARG A 200 12.66 -9.55 21.09
N ARG A 201 12.83 -10.40 22.12
CA ARG A 201 12.82 -11.86 21.99
C ARG A 201 11.41 -12.38 21.66
N GLU A 202 10.38 -11.86 22.32
CA GLU A 202 9.00 -12.22 22.03
C GLU A 202 8.59 -11.79 20.64
N PHE A 203 8.89 -10.54 20.24
CA PHE A 203 8.63 -10.06 18.88
C PHE A 203 9.33 -10.95 17.84
N LYS A 204 10.59 -11.32 18.09
CA LYS A 204 11.34 -12.27 17.25
C LYS A 204 10.63 -13.63 17.13
N SER A 205 10.07 -14.15 18.22
CA SER A 205 9.32 -15.41 18.23
C SER A 205 8.01 -15.30 17.46
N VAL A 206 7.27 -14.19 17.60
CA VAL A 206 6.05 -13.90 16.85
C VAL A 206 6.32 -13.90 15.34
N LEU A 207 7.43 -13.33 14.88
CA LEU A 207 7.84 -13.32 13.46
C LEU A 207 8.18 -14.69 12.86
N LYS A 208 8.16 -15.77 13.66
CA LYS A 208 8.35 -17.15 13.21
C LYS A 208 7.05 -17.93 13.10
N LEU A 209 5.94 -17.36 13.59
CA LEU A 209 4.64 -17.99 13.48
C LEU A 209 4.23 -18.13 12.02
N LYS A 210 3.62 -19.28 11.70
CA LYS A 210 2.94 -19.49 10.43
C LYS A 210 1.59 -18.77 10.48
N ASN A 211 1.13 -18.26 9.33
CA ASN A 211 -0.18 -17.61 9.20
C ASN A 211 -0.40 -16.48 10.22
N PHE A 212 0.62 -15.65 10.44
CA PHE A 212 0.55 -14.49 11.31
C PHE A 212 0.49 -13.24 10.44
N GLY A 213 -0.59 -12.48 10.53
CA GLY A 213 -0.85 -11.29 9.72
C GLY A 213 -1.51 -11.56 8.36
N TYR A 214 -2.08 -10.50 7.80
CA TYR A 214 -2.59 -10.46 6.44
C TYR A 214 -1.45 -10.13 5.46
N GLN A 215 -1.18 -11.08 4.57
CA GLN A 215 -0.05 -11.03 3.66
C GLN A 215 -0.48 -10.58 2.25
N GLN A 216 0.24 -9.59 1.72
CA GLN A 216 0.22 -9.22 0.32
C GLN A 216 1.51 -9.68 -0.34
N GLU A 217 1.41 -10.22 -1.56
CA GLU A 217 2.55 -10.72 -2.33
C GLU A 217 2.79 -9.91 -3.60
N PHE A 218 4.04 -9.61 -3.87
CA PHE A 218 4.48 -8.88 -5.06
C PHE A 218 5.68 -9.58 -5.68
N LYS A 219 5.60 -9.91 -6.97
CA LYS A 219 6.72 -10.46 -7.74
C LYS A 219 7.57 -9.34 -8.28
N LYS A 220 8.90 -9.50 -8.27
CA LYS A 220 9.80 -8.51 -8.85
C LYS A 220 9.54 -8.39 -10.35
N VAL A 221 9.41 -7.17 -10.85
CA VAL A 221 9.32 -6.91 -12.28
C VAL A 221 10.72 -7.03 -12.85
N SER A 222 10.96 -8.06 -13.68
CA SER A 222 12.20 -8.17 -14.45
C SER A 222 12.29 -7.02 -15.44
N LYS A 223 13.50 -6.47 -15.60
CA LYS A 223 13.79 -5.59 -16.74
C LYS A 223 13.78 -6.40 -18.03
#